data_AF-A0A563DI63-F1
#
_entry.id   AF-A0A563DI63-F1
#
_cell.length_a   1.000
_cell.length_b   1.000
_cell.length_c   1.000
_cell.angle_alpha   90.00
_cell.angle_beta   90.00
_cell.angle_gamma   90.00
#
_symmetry.space_group_name_H-M   'P 1'
#
loop_
_entity.id
_entity.type
_entity.pdbx_description
1 polymer ?
#
loop_
_entity_poly.entity_id
_entity_poly.type
_entity_poly.pdbx_seq_one_letter_code
_entity_poly.pdbx_strand_id
1 'polypeptide(L)'
;MKKIVSFFILVTFLSQCKNNYEFSEVKNINNTWLKTDTLKFNVKIKNPQEKKNINFIVRNNNEYPFMNIYFFVQIKKGDTIIQKMDTVNYNLSDVTGKWLGKGMGEVKEIYYRYKENFSFPKEGDYTISIVQGMRKDTLVGIEDFGVSIE
;
A
#
# COMPACT_ATOMS: atom_id res chain seq x y z
N MET A 1 35.38 -38.99 37.60
CA MET A 1 35.32 -38.27 36.31
C MET A 1 33.92 -37.70 36.14
N LYS A 2 33.69 -36.43 36.51
CA LYS A 2 32.36 -35.79 36.42
C LYS A 2 32.29 -35.00 35.11
N LYS A 3 31.50 -35.48 34.15
CA LYS A 3 31.22 -34.77 32.89
C LYS A 3 30.23 -33.64 33.19
N ILE A 4 30.73 -32.41 33.26
CA ILE A 4 29.88 -31.22 33.32
C ILE A 4 29.52 -30.89 31.86
N VAL A 5 28.31 -31.22 31.46
CA VAL A 5 27.75 -30.85 30.16
C VAL A 5 27.35 -29.37 30.27
N SER A 6 28.18 -28.49 29.71
CA SER A 6 27.90 -27.06 29.63
C SER A 6 26.82 -26.82 28.57
N PHE A 7 25.61 -26.52 29.02
CA PHE A 7 24.48 -26.17 28.16
C PHE A 7 24.63 -24.70 27.75
N PHE A 8 25.16 -24.46 26.55
CA PHE A 8 25.32 -23.13 25.97
C PHE A 8 23.95 -22.63 25.49
N ILE A 9 23.25 -21.86 26.34
CA ILE A 9 22.01 -21.17 25.98
C ILE A 9 22.37 -20.04 25.02
N LEU A 10 22.15 -20.27 23.72
CA LEU A 10 22.23 -19.26 22.69
C LEU A 10 20.98 -18.37 22.80
N VAL A 11 21.08 -17.28 23.55
CA VAL A 11 20.05 -16.22 23.61
C VAL A 11 20.05 -15.50 22.27
N THR A 12 19.15 -15.88 21.38
CA THR A 12 18.88 -15.13 20.16
C THR A 12 18.02 -13.92 20.52
N PHE A 13 18.62 -12.72 20.44
CA PHE A 13 17.87 -11.48 20.48
C PHE A 13 16.96 -11.42 19.25
N LEU A 14 15.67 -11.72 19.44
CA LEU A 14 14.63 -11.39 18.47
C LEU A 14 14.44 -9.88 18.50
N SER A 15 15.20 -9.15 17.68
CA SER A 15 14.89 -7.77 17.36
C SER A 15 13.57 -7.74 16.59
N GLN A 16 12.51 -7.26 17.24
CA GLN A 16 11.26 -6.96 16.55
C GLN A 16 11.54 -5.89 15.49
N CYS A 17 11.41 -6.25 14.20
CA CYS A 17 11.22 -5.26 13.14
C CYS A 17 9.87 -4.59 13.37
N LYS A 18 9.85 -3.53 14.18
CA LYS A 18 8.70 -2.64 14.28
C LYS A 18 8.67 -1.77 13.03
N ASN A 19 7.87 -2.16 12.04
CA ASN A 19 7.43 -1.21 11.03
C ASN A 19 6.49 -0.22 11.72
N ASN A 20 6.96 1.02 11.89
CA ASN A 20 6.23 2.08 12.61
C ASN A 20 5.20 2.77 11.70
N TYR A 21 4.23 2.01 11.18
CA TYR A 21 3.10 2.59 10.48
C TYR A 21 2.11 3.20 11.49
N GLU A 22 1.73 4.48 11.30
CA GLU A 22 0.60 5.09 12.04
C GLU A 22 -0.74 4.54 11.52
N PHE A 23 -0.79 4.18 10.24
CA PHE A 23 -1.96 3.57 9.61
C PHE A 23 -1.52 2.54 8.57
N SER A 24 -2.22 1.41 8.48
CA SER A 24 -2.07 0.43 7.40
C SER A 24 -3.36 -0.36 7.25
N GLU A 25 -3.95 -0.32 6.05
CA GLU A 25 -5.14 -1.09 5.71
C GLU A 25 -4.98 -1.63 4.28
N VAL A 26 -5.34 -2.89 4.08
CA VAL A 26 -5.36 -3.56 2.78
C VAL A 26 -6.79 -4.00 2.49
N LYS A 27 -7.29 -3.70 1.30
CA LYS A 27 -8.61 -4.11 0.83
C LYS A 27 -8.48 -5.13 -0.28
N ASN A 28 -9.22 -6.21 -0.14
CA ASN A 28 -9.33 -7.23 -1.17
C ASN A 28 -10.32 -6.77 -2.25
N ILE A 29 -9.90 -6.92 -3.51
CA ILE A 29 -10.61 -6.53 -4.72
C ILE A 29 -11.20 -7.76 -5.43
N ASN A 30 -10.83 -8.98 -5.01
CA ASN A 30 -11.25 -10.25 -5.60
C ASN A 30 -11.04 -10.27 -7.13
N ASN A 31 -9.83 -9.90 -7.57
CA ASN A 31 -9.38 -9.93 -8.96
C ASN A 31 -10.10 -8.97 -9.93
N THR A 32 -11.29 -8.47 -9.63
CA THR A 32 -12.13 -7.68 -10.54
C THR A 32 -12.37 -6.28 -9.98
N TRP A 33 -11.72 -5.27 -10.56
CA TRP A 33 -11.89 -3.87 -10.17
C TRP A 33 -12.65 -3.08 -11.24
N LEU A 34 -13.90 -2.71 -10.96
CA LEU A 34 -14.66 -1.85 -11.87
C LEU A 34 -14.18 -0.40 -11.77
N LYS A 35 -14.24 0.32 -12.89
CA LYS A 35 -13.88 1.74 -12.98
C LYS A 35 -14.77 2.65 -12.13
N THR A 36 -15.97 2.19 -11.81
CA THR A 36 -16.90 2.87 -10.90
C THR A 36 -16.61 2.60 -9.42
N ASP A 37 -15.83 1.56 -9.11
CA ASP A 37 -15.54 1.18 -7.74
C ASP A 37 -14.51 2.14 -7.14
N THR A 38 -14.85 2.69 -5.98
CA THR A 38 -13.97 3.57 -5.22
C THR A 38 -13.56 2.88 -3.94
N LEU A 39 -12.27 2.62 -3.79
CA LEU A 39 -11.70 2.19 -2.53
C LEU A 39 -11.53 3.39 -1.62
N LYS A 40 -12.08 3.33 -0.40
CA LYS A 40 -12.00 4.41 0.59
C LYS A 40 -11.27 3.94 1.83
N PHE A 41 -10.22 4.65 2.22
CA PHE A 41 -9.44 4.38 3.43
C PHE A 41 -9.68 5.51 4.42
N ASN A 42 -10.14 5.18 5.62
CA ASN A 42 -10.43 6.17 6.66
C ASN A 42 -9.27 6.24 7.64
N VAL A 43 -8.58 7.37 7.65
CA VAL A 43 -7.33 7.58 8.39
C VAL A 43 -7.57 8.62 9.46
N LYS A 44 -7.22 8.29 10.71
CA LYS A 44 -7.24 9.24 11.81
C LYS A 44 -5.84 9.81 12.04
N ILE A 45 -5.65 11.10 11.74
CA ILE A 45 -4.38 11.81 11.93
C ILE A 45 -4.41 12.51 13.28
N LYS A 46 -3.46 12.17 14.17
CA LYS A 46 -3.32 12.78 15.51
C LYS A 46 -2.33 13.94 15.53
N ASN A 47 -1.18 13.77 14.87
CA ASN A 47 -0.08 14.76 14.89
C ASN A 47 0.13 15.38 13.49
N PRO A 48 -0.64 16.41 13.10
CA PRO A 48 -0.51 17.05 11.78
C PRO A 48 0.79 17.84 11.57
N GLN A 49 1.51 18.17 12.65
CA GLN A 49 2.79 18.89 12.60
C GLN A 49 3.92 18.01 12.06
N GLU A 50 3.81 16.70 12.25
CA GLU A 50 4.73 15.72 11.69
C GLU A 50 4.34 15.44 10.25
N LYS A 51 5.28 15.60 9.33
CA LYS A 51 5.09 15.22 7.94
C LYS A 51 5.07 13.71 7.82
N LYS A 52 4.17 13.18 6.99
CA LYS A 52 3.91 11.74 6.89
C LYS A 52 4.13 11.23 5.48
N ASN A 53 4.59 10.00 5.35
CA ASN A 53 4.70 9.33 4.07
C ASN A 53 3.43 8.54 3.80
N ILE A 54 2.82 8.74 2.64
CA ILE A 54 1.68 7.94 2.19
C ILE A 54 2.19 6.96 1.16
N ASN A 55 1.97 5.68 1.40
CA ASN A 55 2.38 4.58 0.52
C ASN A 55 1.16 3.80 0.04
N PHE A 56 1.28 3.23 -1.15
CA PHE A 56 0.34 2.25 -1.69
C PHE A 56 0.97 0.86 -1.72
N ILE A 57 0.12 -0.13 -1.49
CA ILE A 57 0.43 -1.55 -1.62
C ILE A 57 -0.44 -2.05 -2.76
N VAL A 58 0.16 -2.62 -3.79
CA VAL A 58 -0.58 -3.20 -4.92
C VAL A 58 -0.21 -4.66 -5.02
N ARG A 59 -1.21 -5.54 -5.02
CA ARG A 59 -1.04 -6.97 -5.27
C ARG A 59 -1.66 -7.34 -6.60
N ASN A 60 -0.83 -7.80 -7.53
CA ASN A 60 -1.27 -8.25 -8.85
C ASN A 60 -0.90 -9.71 -9.10
N ASN A 61 -1.67 -10.39 -9.94
CA ASN A 61 -1.43 -11.76 -10.39
C ASN A 61 -1.06 -11.78 -11.90
N ASN A 62 -0.93 -12.98 -12.47
CA ASN A 62 -0.57 -13.17 -13.88
C ASN A 62 -1.70 -12.85 -14.89
N GLU A 63 -2.94 -12.68 -14.43
CA GLU A 63 -4.06 -12.26 -15.28
C GLU A 63 -4.02 -10.77 -15.60
N TYR A 64 -3.25 -9.98 -14.84
CA TYR A 64 -3.10 -8.55 -15.09
C TYR A 64 -2.40 -8.32 -16.45
N PRO A 65 -3.04 -7.64 -17.43
CA PRO A 65 -2.55 -7.67 -18.80
C PRO A 65 -1.65 -6.48 -19.18
N PHE A 66 -1.27 -5.62 -18.22
CA PHE A 66 -0.53 -4.39 -18.50
C PHE A 66 0.79 -4.34 -17.72
N MET A 67 1.76 -3.56 -18.23
CA MET A 67 3.03 -3.35 -17.51
C MET A 67 2.89 -2.33 -16.37
N ASN A 68 1.90 -1.45 -16.46
CA ASN A 68 1.70 -0.35 -15.53
C ASN A 68 0.23 -0.21 -15.14
N ILE A 69 -0.01 0.53 -14.07
CA ILE A 69 -1.33 0.82 -13.52
C ILE A 69 -1.44 2.30 -13.17
N TYR A 70 -2.60 2.87 -13.49
CA TYR A 70 -2.95 4.24 -13.12
C TYR A 70 -3.95 4.25 -11.97
N PHE A 71 -3.83 5.24 -11.09
CA PHE A 71 -4.77 5.51 -10.02
C PHE A 71 -5.18 6.97 -10.02
N PHE A 72 -6.46 7.21 -9.76
CA PHE A 72 -6.97 8.52 -9.39
C PHE A 72 -7.15 8.58 -7.87
N VAL A 73 -6.46 9.53 -7.23
CA VAL A 73 -6.38 9.61 -5.78
C VAL A 73 -6.93 10.95 -5.30
N GLN A 74 -7.81 10.92 -4.30
CA GLN A 74 -8.34 12.13 -3.67
C GLN A 74 -8.26 12.00 -2.15
N ILE A 75 -7.88 13.09 -1.47
CA ILE A 75 -7.86 13.15 0.00
C ILE A 75 -8.84 14.22 0.47
N LYS A 76 -9.74 13.82 1.36
CA LYS A 76 -10.76 14.70 1.97
C LYS A 76 -10.71 14.65 3.48
N LYS A 77 -11.18 15.73 4.12
CA LYS A 77 -11.52 15.80 5.54
C LYS A 77 -12.96 16.27 5.65
N GLY A 78 -13.88 15.35 5.94
CA GLY A 78 -15.31 15.60 5.72
C GLY A 78 -15.57 16.01 4.27
N ASP A 79 -16.26 17.14 4.07
CA ASP A 79 -16.54 17.68 2.72
C ASP A 79 -15.40 18.54 2.15
N THR A 80 -14.38 18.84 2.96
CA THR A 80 -13.25 19.67 2.50
C THR A 80 -12.26 18.82 1.70
N ILE A 81 -12.01 19.23 0.45
CA ILE A 81 -10.97 18.65 -0.39
C ILE A 81 -9.60 19.14 0.09
N ILE A 82 -8.79 18.21 0.58
CA ILE A 82 -7.43 18.47 1.07
C ILE A 82 -6.44 18.31 -0.07
N GLN A 83 -6.64 17.27 -0.88
CA GLN A 83 -5.93 17.08 -2.12
C GLN A 83 -6.95 16.87 -3.24
N LYS A 84 -6.87 17.72 -4.27
CA LYS A 84 -7.61 17.53 -5.53
C LYS A 84 -7.20 16.20 -6.16
N MET A 85 -8.02 15.72 -7.10
CA MET A 85 -7.77 14.44 -7.75
C MET A 85 -6.38 14.44 -8.41
N ASP A 86 -5.51 13.57 -7.93
CA ASP A 86 -4.16 13.34 -8.43
C ASP A 86 -4.17 12.09 -9.31
N THR A 87 -3.30 12.06 -10.33
CA THR A 87 -3.15 10.92 -11.23
C THR A 87 -1.78 10.31 -11.02
N VAL A 88 -1.76 9.05 -10.61
CA VAL A 88 -0.52 8.33 -10.29
C VAL A 88 -0.35 7.20 -11.28
N ASN A 89 0.89 6.95 -11.72
CA ASN A 89 1.23 5.85 -12.61
C ASN A 89 2.38 5.04 -12.02
N TYR A 90 2.22 3.72 -11.94
CA TYR A 90 3.24 2.81 -11.45
C TYR A 90 3.42 1.61 -12.38
N ASN A 91 4.67 1.20 -12.58
CA ASN A 91 4.99 -0.01 -13.34
C ASN A 91 4.90 -1.23 -12.42
N LEU A 92 4.05 -2.19 -12.73
CA LEU A 92 3.94 -3.48 -12.05
C LEU A 92 4.93 -4.53 -12.61
N SER A 93 5.40 -4.36 -13.84
CA SER A 93 6.46 -5.19 -14.45
C SER A 93 7.64 -4.36 -14.93
N ASP A 94 8.77 -5.01 -15.18
CA ASP A 94 9.84 -4.46 -16.01
C ASP A 94 9.48 -4.54 -17.51
N VAL A 95 10.39 -4.05 -18.36
CA VAL A 95 10.23 -4.01 -19.82
C VAL A 95 10.22 -5.39 -20.48
N THR A 96 10.65 -6.43 -19.77
CA THR A 96 10.62 -7.83 -20.24
C THR A 96 9.29 -8.53 -19.90
N GLY A 97 8.41 -7.84 -19.14
CA GLY A 97 7.16 -8.38 -18.64
C GLY A 97 7.31 -9.14 -17.31
N LYS A 98 8.49 -9.15 -16.70
CA LYS A 98 8.68 -9.76 -15.38
C LYS A 98 8.07 -8.86 -14.32
N TRP A 99 7.16 -9.40 -13.52
CA TRP A 99 6.54 -8.68 -12.40
C TRP A 99 7.60 -8.19 -11.40
N LEU A 100 7.46 -6.92 -11.00
CA LEU A 100 8.19 -6.31 -9.91
C LEU A 100 7.61 -6.77 -8.56
N GLY A 101 8.30 -6.45 -7.47
CA GLY A 101 7.84 -6.77 -6.12
C GLY A 101 8.22 -8.15 -5.62
N LYS A 102 7.56 -8.57 -4.55
CA LYS A 102 7.82 -9.81 -3.82
C LYS A 102 6.53 -10.60 -3.66
N GLY A 103 6.63 -11.93 -3.64
CA GLY A 103 5.46 -12.78 -3.47
C GLY A 103 5.71 -14.20 -3.97
N MET A 104 4.98 -15.16 -3.39
CA MET A 104 5.04 -16.57 -3.80
C MET A 104 4.00 -16.85 -4.89
N GLY A 105 4.36 -17.74 -5.82
CA GLY A 105 3.49 -18.11 -6.94
C GLY A 105 3.20 -16.94 -7.86
N GLU A 106 1.95 -16.85 -8.28
CA GLU A 106 1.47 -15.91 -9.31
C GLU A 106 1.25 -14.49 -8.79
N VAL A 107 1.03 -14.32 -7.48
CA VAL A 107 0.76 -13.02 -6.88
C VAL A 107 2.05 -12.31 -6.48
N LYS A 108 2.20 -11.05 -6.87
CA LYS A 108 3.27 -10.15 -6.46
C LYS A 108 2.71 -8.94 -5.74
N GLU A 109 3.38 -8.57 -4.65
CA GLU A 109 3.11 -7.39 -3.84
C GLU A 109 4.21 -6.36 -4.07
N ILE A 110 3.79 -5.12 -4.34
CA ILE A 110 4.68 -3.99 -4.54
C ILE A 110 4.26 -2.83 -3.64
N TYR A 111 5.26 -2.22 -3.01
CA TYR A 111 5.10 -1.00 -2.23
C TYR A 111 5.54 0.19 -3.07
N TYR A 112 4.68 1.20 -3.18
CA TYR A 112 4.99 2.46 -3.85
C TYR A 112 4.83 3.63 -2.89
N ARG A 113 5.82 4.53 -2.89
CA ARG A 113 5.70 5.83 -2.23
C ARG A 113 4.80 6.72 -3.10
N TYR A 114 3.64 7.11 -2.58
CA TYR A 114 2.71 8.02 -3.25
C TYR A 114 3.01 9.48 -2.91
N LYS A 115 3.07 9.82 -1.62
CA LYS A 115 3.52 11.13 -1.15
C LYS A 115 4.60 10.96 -0.11
N GLU A 116 5.66 11.72 -0.25
CA GLU A 116 6.70 11.85 0.76
C GLU A 116 6.51 13.16 1.50
N ASN A 117 6.69 13.13 2.83
CA ASN A 117 6.61 14.31 3.67
C ASN A 117 5.30 15.11 3.50
N PHE A 118 4.17 14.41 3.34
CA PHE A 118 2.85 15.03 3.21
C PHE A 118 2.45 15.70 4.52
N SER A 119 2.01 16.97 4.46
CA SER A 119 1.53 17.71 5.63
C SER A 119 0.01 17.72 5.65
N PHE A 120 -0.55 17.03 6.64
CA PHE A 120 -1.98 17.12 6.91
C PHE A 120 -2.29 18.47 7.57
N PRO A 121 -3.29 19.23 7.11
CA PRO A 121 -3.49 20.59 7.59
C PRO A 121 -3.97 20.68 9.04
N LYS A 122 -4.72 19.68 9.53
CA LYS A 122 -5.30 19.63 10.88
C LYS A 122 -5.42 18.21 11.42
N GLU A 123 -5.55 18.06 12.72
CA GLU A 123 -5.95 16.80 13.34
C GLU A 123 -7.37 16.40 12.88
N GLY A 124 -7.61 15.09 12.74
CA GLY A 124 -8.93 14.53 12.55
C GLY A 124 -8.97 13.37 11.56
N ASP A 125 -10.19 13.03 11.14
CA ASP A 125 -10.45 11.91 10.24
C ASP A 125 -10.43 12.35 8.77
N TYR A 126 -9.63 11.65 7.98
CA TYR A 126 -9.45 11.85 6.56
C TYR A 126 -9.93 10.63 5.79
N THR A 127 -10.43 10.85 4.58
CA THR A 127 -10.75 9.77 3.64
C THR A 127 -9.84 9.88 2.43
N ILE A 128 -9.06 8.84 2.17
CA ILE A 128 -8.27 8.67 0.96
C ILE A 128 -9.09 7.78 0.02
N SER A 129 -9.50 8.33 -1.12
CA SER A 129 -10.29 7.63 -2.14
C SER A 129 -9.40 7.28 -3.32
N ILE A 130 -9.46 6.03 -3.77
CA ILE A 130 -8.68 5.51 -4.89
C ILE A 130 -9.65 4.88 -5.89
N VAL A 131 -9.49 5.27 -7.16
CA VAL A 131 -10.18 4.69 -8.31
C VAL A 131 -9.14 4.25 -9.32
N GLN A 132 -9.37 3.11 -9.98
CA GLN A 132 -8.50 2.68 -11.07
C GLN A 132 -8.62 3.63 -12.28
N GLY A 133 -7.46 4.07 -12.79
CA GLY A 133 -7.33 5.05 -13.87
C GLY A 133 -7.09 4.42 -15.24
N MET A 134 -7.37 3.12 -15.39
CA MET A 134 -7.13 2.42 -16.65
C MET A 134 -8.23 2.69 -17.66
N ARG A 135 -7.92 2.46 -18.95
CA ARG A 135 -8.91 2.62 -20.03
C ARG A 135 -10.00 1.56 -20.01
N LYS A 136 -9.73 0.38 -19.43
CA LYS A 136 -10.68 -0.72 -19.29
C LYS A 136 -11.68 -0.43 -18.18
N ASP A 137 -12.96 -0.68 -18.45
CA ASP A 137 -14.03 -0.49 -17.46
C ASP A 137 -13.97 -1.54 -16.35
N THR A 138 -13.49 -2.73 -16.66
CA THR A 138 -13.20 -3.79 -15.68
C THR A 138 -11.72 -4.14 -15.78
N LEU A 139 -11.00 -3.95 -14.67
CA LEU A 139 -9.60 -4.29 -14.55
C LEU A 139 -9.49 -5.64 -13.84
N VAL A 140 -8.92 -6.62 -14.52
CA VAL A 140 -8.64 -7.95 -13.95
C VAL A 140 -7.20 -8.03 -13.47
N GLY A 141 -6.90 -8.97 -12.57
CA GLY A 141 -5.55 -9.28 -12.15
C GLY A 141 -5.03 -8.47 -10.96
N ILE A 142 -5.87 -7.65 -10.33
CA ILE A 142 -5.55 -6.94 -9.09
C ILE A 142 -6.28 -7.63 -7.94
N GLU A 143 -5.50 -8.20 -7.02
CA GLU A 143 -6.02 -8.96 -5.88
C GLU A 143 -6.35 -8.05 -4.70
N ASP A 144 -5.42 -7.15 -4.37
CA ASP A 144 -5.55 -6.26 -3.23
C ASP A 144 -4.94 -4.90 -3.53
N PHE A 145 -5.49 -3.88 -2.86
CA PHE A 145 -4.90 -2.56 -2.80
C PHE A 145 -4.89 -2.10 -1.34
N GLY A 146 -3.75 -1.57 -0.90
CA GLY A 146 -3.57 -1.06 0.45
C GLY A 146 -3.02 0.36 0.49
N VAL A 147 -3.25 1.00 1.61
CA VAL A 147 -2.68 2.30 1.96
C VAL A 147 -1.98 2.15 3.30
N SER A 148 -0.74 2.64 3.39
CA SER A 148 -0.05 2.79 4.66
C SER A 148 0.48 4.21 4.83
N ILE A 149 0.55 4.65 6.08
CA ILE A 149 1.06 5.95 6.48
C ILE A 149 2.10 5.76 7.57
N GLU A 150 3.26 6.37 7.36
CA GLU A 150 4.41 6.43 8.27
C GLU A 150 4.61 7.86 8.75
#